data_AF-A0A3M2DES9-F1
#
_entry.id   AF-A0A3M2DES9-F1
#
_cell.length_a   1.000
_cell.length_b   1.000
_cell.length_c   1.000
_cell.angle_alpha   90.00
_cell.angle_beta   90.00
_cell.angle_gamma   90.00
#
_symmetry.space_group_name_H-M   'P 1'
#
loop_
_entity.id
_entity.type
_entity.pdbx_description
1 polymer ?
#
loop_
_entity_poly.entity_id
_entity_poly.type
_entity_poly.pdbx_seq_one_letter_code
_entity_poly.pdbx_strand_id
1 'polypeptide(L)'
;VGGVAVIRVGAATEVEMKEKKARVEDAMHATRAAVEEGIVPGGGVALLRCLKAIEDLKLDDEKQFGVNIVRRALEEPLRQIATNGGYDGSIVVEKVKNGEGAFGFNAATGEYGDLLNAGVIDPTKVVRTALQNASSVASLLLTTEALIAEKPKKKEDAGAAGAHGHGGMGDMGF
;
A
#
# COMPACT_ATOMS: atom_id res chain seq x y z
N VAL A 1 -23.04 -22.37 -12.49
CA VAL A 1 -24.13 -21.37 -12.52
C VAL A 1 -23.48 -20.01 -12.76
N GLY A 2 -23.65 -19.42 -13.94
CA GLY A 2 -23.03 -18.15 -14.32
C GLY A 2 -24.04 -17.01 -14.25
N GLY A 3 -24.13 -16.34 -13.11
CA GLY A 3 -24.91 -15.12 -12.96
C GLY A 3 -24.00 -13.90 -13.10
N VAL A 4 -24.40 -12.91 -13.90
CA VAL A 4 -23.71 -11.62 -13.98
C VAL A 4 -24.43 -10.63 -13.08
N ALA A 5 -23.73 -10.12 -12.06
CA ALA A 5 -24.22 -9.04 -11.21
C ALA A 5 -23.64 -7.71 -11.70
N VAL A 6 -24.48 -6.66 -11.78
CA VAL A 6 -24.08 -5.32 -12.21
C VAL A 6 -24.35 -4.33 -11.08
N ILE A 7 -23.31 -3.65 -10.60
CA ILE A 7 -23.42 -2.60 -9.58
C ILE A 7 -23.37 -1.24 -10.29
N ARG A 8 -24.43 -0.44 -10.14
CA ARG A 8 -24.50 0.92 -10.70
C ARG A 8 -24.18 1.93 -9.59
N VAL A 9 -23.09 2.67 -9.73
CA VAL A 9 -22.65 3.66 -8.75
C VAL A 9 -23.01 5.07 -9.24
N GLY A 10 -23.67 5.85 -8.37
CA GLY A 10 -24.03 7.25 -8.64
C GLY A 10 -23.54 8.20 -7.54
N ALA A 11 -23.30 9.46 -7.94
CA ALA A 11 -22.92 10.57 -7.07
C ALA A 11 -23.38 11.92 -7.66
N ALA A 12 -23.26 13.00 -6.89
CA ALA A 12 -23.74 14.33 -7.30
C ALA A 12 -22.80 15.01 -8.32
N THR A 13 -21.51 14.69 -8.26
CA THR A 13 -20.50 15.19 -9.21
C THR A 13 -19.72 14.03 -9.86
N GLU A 14 -19.10 14.29 -11.02
CA GLU A 14 -18.29 13.28 -11.71
C GLU A 14 -17.06 12.85 -10.88
N VAL A 15 -16.46 13.79 -10.15
CA VAL A 15 -15.29 13.51 -9.30
C VAL A 15 -15.67 12.55 -8.17
N GLU A 16 -16.77 12.82 -7.47
CA GLU A 16 -17.27 11.93 -6.43
C GLU A 16 -17.71 10.57 -7.00
N MET A 17 -18.29 10.55 -8.21
CA MET A 17 -18.70 9.31 -8.85
C MET A 17 -17.49 8.40 -9.11
N LYS A 18 -16.37 8.97 -9.60
CA LYS A 18 -15.13 8.23 -9.84
C LYS A 18 -14.54 7.67 -8.54
N GLU A 19 -14.47 8.49 -7.49
CA GLU A 19 -13.96 8.05 -6.17
C GLU A 19 -14.83 6.93 -5.57
N LYS A 20 -16.16 7.11 -5.59
CA LYS A 20 -17.10 6.12 -5.04
C LYS A 20 -17.09 4.83 -5.85
N LYS A 21 -16.94 4.94 -7.18
CA LYS A 21 -16.80 3.77 -8.05
C LYS A 21 -15.54 2.98 -7.71
N ALA A 22 -14.39 3.66 -7.58
CA ALA A 22 -13.13 3.03 -7.19
C ALA A 22 -13.26 2.30 -5.83
N ARG A 23 -13.87 2.94 -4.82
CA ARG A 23 -14.13 2.29 -3.52
C ARG A 23 -14.99 1.02 -3.63
N VAL A 24 -15.99 1.01 -4.50
CA VAL A 24 -16.85 -0.16 -4.72
C VAL A 24 -16.07 -1.28 -5.43
N GLU A 25 -15.24 -0.93 -6.40
CA GLU A 25 -14.35 -1.89 -7.08
C GLU A 25 -13.36 -2.51 -6.08
N ASP A 26 -12.71 -1.68 -5.26
CA ASP A 26 -11.79 -2.14 -4.21
C ASP A 26 -12.47 -3.08 -3.21
N ALA A 27 -13.67 -2.72 -2.72
CA ALA A 27 -14.44 -3.56 -1.81
C ALA A 27 -14.82 -4.91 -2.45
N MET A 28 -15.19 -4.92 -3.73
CA MET A 28 -15.50 -6.15 -4.47
C MET A 28 -14.25 -7.03 -4.57
N HIS A 29 -13.09 -6.45 -4.91
CA HIS A 29 -11.83 -7.20 -5.01
C HIS A 29 -11.36 -7.73 -3.65
N ALA A 30 -11.47 -6.94 -2.59
CA ALA A 30 -11.15 -7.36 -1.24
C ALA A 30 -12.03 -8.54 -0.78
N THR A 31 -13.34 -8.47 -1.07
CA THR A 31 -14.28 -9.56 -0.73
C THR A 31 -13.95 -10.84 -1.49
N ARG A 32 -13.61 -10.75 -2.78
CA ARG A 32 -13.16 -11.93 -3.55
C ARG A 32 -11.88 -12.53 -2.97
N ALA A 33 -10.90 -11.71 -2.65
CA ALA A 33 -9.65 -12.15 -2.02
C ALA A 33 -9.89 -12.81 -0.64
N ALA A 34 -10.84 -12.29 0.13
CA ALA A 34 -11.22 -12.85 1.43
C ALA A 34 -11.90 -14.22 1.30
N VAL A 35 -12.70 -14.43 0.25
CA VAL A 35 -13.31 -15.74 -0.04
C VAL A 35 -12.26 -16.77 -0.46
N GLU A 36 -11.21 -16.34 -1.16
CA GLU A 36 -10.16 -17.24 -1.68
C GLU A 36 -9.19 -17.73 -0.59
N GLU A 37 -8.66 -16.83 0.25
CA GLU A 37 -7.59 -17.16 1.23
C GLU A 37 -7.99 -16.86 2.69
N GLY A 38 -9.24 -16.47 2.94
CA GLY A 38 -9.72 -16.10 4.26
C GLY A 38 -9.34 -14.68 4.68
N ILE A 39 -9.49 -14.42 5.98
CA ILE A 39 -9.28 -13.11 6.60
C ILE A 39 -8.32 -13.23 7.80
N VAL A 40 -7.66 -12.12 8.11
CA VAL A 40 -6.78 -11.96 9.26
C VAL A 40 -7.11 -10.66 10.01
N PRO A 41 -6.68 -10.52 11.28
CA PRO A 41 -6.79 -9.25 12.01
C PRO A 41 -6.07 -8.14 11.23
N GLY A 42 -6.81 -7.08 10.92
CA GLY A 42 -6.29 -5.99 10.09
C GLY A 42 -5.39 -5.02 10.83
N GLY A 43 -5.24 -3.81 10.29
CA GLY A 43 -4.51 -2.73 10.96
C GLY A 43 -3.01 -3.03 11.17
N GLY A 44 -2.43 -3.93 10.36
CA GLY A 44 -1.04 -4.35 10.51
C GLY A 44 -0.78 -5.36 11.64
N VAL A 45 -1.79 -5.79 12.39
CA VAL A 45 -1.64 -6.78 13.47
C VAL A 45 -1.16 -8.12 12.92
N ALA A 46 -1.73 -8.60 11.82
CA ALA A 46 -1.31 -9.86 11.21
C ALA A 46 0.21 -9.90 10.91
N LEU A 47 0.77 -8.79 10.40
CA LEU A 47 2.20 -8.68 10.12
C LEU A 47 3.06 -8.73 11.38
N LEU A 48 2.60 -8.09 12.47
CA LEU A 48 3.28 -8.18 13.77
C LEU A 48 3.25 -9.60 14.33
N ARG A 49 2.16 -10.36 14.13
CA ARG A 49 2.09 -11.75 14.61
C ARG A 49 3.07 -12.66 13.86
N CYS A 50 3.40 -12.34 12.60
CA CYS A 50 4.42 -13.05 11.85
C CYS A 50 5.84 -12.90 12.43
N LEU A 51 6.09 -11.93 13.32
CA LEU A 51 7.40 -11.75 13.94
C LEU A 51 7.88 -13.01 14.68
N LYS A 52 6.97 -13.73 15.35
CA LYS A 52 7.27 -14.99 16.04
C LYS A 52 7.85 -16.05 15.10
N ALA A 53 7.41 -16.07 13.84
CA ALA A 53 7.88 -17.05 12.86
C ALA A 53 9.34 -16.83 12.41
N ILE A 54 9.87 -15.62 12.60
CA ILE A 54 11.24 -15.24 12.21
C ILE A 54 12.13 -14.93 13.42
N GLU A 55 11.62 -15.08 14.64
CA GLU A 55 12.34 -14.78 15.87
C GLU A 55 13.45 -15.80 16.14
N ASP A 56 13.15 -17.09 15.96
CA ASP A 56 14.06 -18.20 16.25
C ASP A 56 15.03 -18.54 15.10
N LEU A 57 14.99 -17.81 13.99
CA LEU A 57 15.90 -18.02 12.87
C LEU A 57 17.33 -17.65 13.27
N LYS A 58 18.20 -18.66 13.36
CA LYS A 58 19.64 -18.51 13.58
C LYS A 58 20.37 -18.70 12.26
N LEU A 59 20.86 -17.60 11.70
CA LEU A 59 21.60 -17.59 10.43
C LEU A 59 23.01 -17.02 10.64
N ASP A 60 23.81 -17.00 9.58
CA ASP A 60 25.08 -16.28 9.57
C ASP A 60 24.87 -14.76 9.74
N ASP A 61 25.93 -14.03 10.10
CA ASP A 61 25.83 -12.61 10.46
C ASP A 61 25.21 -11.75 9.35
N GLU A 62 25.52 -12.04 8.09
CA GLU A 62 24.98 -11.33 6.93
C GLU A 62 23.48 -11.58 6.74
N LYS A 63 23.01 -12.84 6.80
CA LYS A 63 21.58 -13.13 6.67
C LYS A 63 20.81 -12.71 7.90
N GLN A 64 21.42 -12.72 9.08
CA GLN A 64 20.80 -12.21 10.30
C GLN A 64 20.47 -10.72 10.17
N PHE A 65 21.33 -9.94 9.50
CA PHE A 65 21.02 -8.54 9.18
C PHE A 65 19.78 -8.43 8.29
N GLY A 66 19.65 -9.28 7.26
CA GLY A 66 18.44 -9.36 6.43
C GLY A 66 17.17 -9.66 7.23
N VAL A 67 17.23 -10.61 8.17
CA VAL A 67 16.11 -10.91 9.09
C VAL A 67 15.75 -9.68 9.93
N ASN A 68 16.74 -8.92 10.42
CA ASN A 68 16.50 -7.71 11.20
C ASN A 68 15.79 -6.61 10.37
N ILE A 69 16.11 -6.48 9.07
CA ILE A 69 15.41 -5.57 8.16
C ILE A 69 13.93 -5.94 8.06
N VAL A 70 13.63 -7.22 7.79
CA VAL A 70 12.26 -7.72 7.68
C VAL A 70 11.51 -7.52 9.00
N ARG A 71 12.14 -7.85 10.15
CA ARG A 71 11.56 -7.65 11.48
C ARG A 71 11.10 -6.21 11.68
N ARG A 72 11.95 -5.24 11.35
CA ARG A 72 11.59 -3.82 11.46
C ARG A 72 10.48 -3.44 10.47
N ALA A 73 10.58 -3.87 9.21
CA ALA A 73 9.62 -3.53 8.17
C ALA A 73 8.20 -4.01 8.47
N LEU A 74 8.04 -5.16 9.13
CA LEU A 74 6.74 -5.70 9.52
C LEU A 74 5.99 -4.84 10.55
N GLU A 75 6.70 -3.99 11.31
CA GLU A 75 6.09 -3.08 12.27
C GLU A 75 5.58 -1.77 11.64
N GLU A 76 6.11 -1.41 10.46
CA GLU A 76 5.86 -0.11 9.82
C GLU A 76 4.39 0.12 9.44
N PRO A 77 3.62 -0.86 8.91
CA PRO A 77 2.23 -0.63 8.57
C PRO A 77 1.36 -0.18 9.75
N LEU A 78 1.48 -0.86 10.91
CA LEU A 78 0.75 -0.44 12.11
C LEU A 78 1.24 0.92 12.61
N ARG A 79 2.56 1.14 12.62
CA ARG A 79 3.17 2.42 13.03
C ARG A 79 2.63 3.58 12.21
N GLN A 80 2.56 3.41 10.89
CA GLN A 80 2.06 4.43 9.97
C GLN A 80 0.57 4.69 10.15
N ILE A 81 -0.23 3.63 10.32
CA ILE A 81 -1.67 3.75 10.59
C ILE A 81 -1.93 4.52 11.89
N ALA A 82 -1.22 4.18 12.97
CA ALA A 82 -1.32 4.89 14.24
C ALA A 82 -0.89 6.36 14.14
N THR A 83 0.23 6.63 13.47
CA THR A 83 0.73 7.99 13.25
C THR A 83 -0.27 8.84 12.45
N ASN A 84 -0.86 8.27 11.40
CA ASN A 84 -1.90 8.94 10.61
C ASN A 84 -3.16 9.23 11.43
N GLY A 85 -3.44 8.40 12.45
CA GLY A 85 -4.51 8.62 13.43
C GLY A 85 -4.18 9.64 14.52
N GLY A 86 -2.97 10.22 14.52
CA GLY A 86 -2.53 11.19 15.53
C GLY A 86 -2.01 10.55 16.83
N TYR A 87 -1.72 9.26 16.84
CA TYR A 87 -1.18 8.52 17.99
C TYR A 87 0.32 8.26 17.84
N ASP A 88 1.01 8.02 18.96
CA ASP A 88 2.41 7.59 18.91
C ASP A 88 2.52 6.14 18.41
N GLY A 89 2.95 5.98 17.16
CA GLY A 89 3.07 4.67 16.52
C GLY A 89 4.03 3.72 17.24
N SER A 90 5.05 4.22 17.95
CA SER A 90 5.98 3.36 18.69
C SER A 90 5.32 2.73 19.91
N ILE A 91 4.58 3.55 20.68
CA ILE A 91 3.82 3.07 21.84
C ILE A 91 2.74 2.08 21.41
N VAL A 92 2.04 2.39 20.31
CA VAL A 92 1.00 1.51 19.76
C VAL A 92 1.59 0.17 19.32
N VAL A 93 2.67 0.18 18.56
CA VAL A 93 3.35 -1.05 18.10
C VAL A 93 3.79 -1.90 19.29
N GLU A 94 4.47 -1.31 20.28
CA GLU A 94 4.96 -2.04 21.45
C GLU A 94 3.82 -2.69 22.23
N LYS A 95 2.74 -1.95 22.47
CA LYS A 95 1.56 -2.49 23.17
C LYS A 95 0.87 -3.60 22.41
N VAL A 96 0.73 -3.48 21.09
CA VAL A 96 0.11 -4.53 20.25
C VAL A 96 1.02 -5.76 20.13
N LYS A 97 2.35 -5.56 20.08
CA LYS A 97 3.35 -6.64 20.02
C LYS A 97 3.33 -7.51 21.27
N ASN A 98 3.10 -6.91 22.44
CA ASN A 98 2.96 -7.61 23.72
C ASN A 98 1.59 -8.31 23.89
N GLY A 99 0.65 -8.13 22.96
CA GLY A 99 -0.62 -8.85 22.94
C GLY A 99 -0.58 -10.11 22.07
N GLU A 100 -1.69 -10.85 22.05
CA GLU A 100 -1.82 -12.11 21.34
C GLU A 100 -3.05 -12.17 20.44
N GLY A 101 -3.05 -13.12 19.51
CA GLY A 101 -4.16 -13.33 18.59
C GLY A 101 -4.58 -12.05 17.86
N ALA A 102 -5.88 -11.76 17.91
CA ALA A 102 -6.51 -10.60 17.27
C ALA A 102 -6.42 -9.28 18.08
N PHE A 103 -5.75 -9.28 19.24
CA PHE A 103 -5.56 -8.04 20.00
C PHE A 103 -4.79 -7.02 19.17
N GLY A 104 -5.35 -5.82 19.02
CA GLY A 104 -4.79 -4.77 18.19
C GLY A 104 -5.27 -3.38 18.61
N PHE A 105 -4.88 -2.39 17.82
CA PHE A 105 -5.27 -1.00 18.00
C PHE A 105 -6.18 -0.57 16.86
N ASN A 106 -7.40 -0.16 17.19
CA ASN A 106 -8.34 0.39 16.22
C ASN A 106 -8.06 1.89 16.08
N ALA A 107 -7.36 2.29 15.02
CA ALA A 107 -7.00 3.69 14.79
C ALA A 107 -8.21 4.60 14.51
N ALA A 108 -9.36 4.05 14.12
CA ALA A 108 -10.57 4.84 13.91
C ALA A 108 -11.22 5.28 15.24
N THR A 109 -11.13 4.46 16.29
CA THR A 109 -11.71 4.74 17.62
C THR A 109 -10.68 5.14 18.66
N GLY A 110 -9.39 4.82 18.45
CA GLY A 110 -8.34 5.01 19.45
C GLY A 110 -8.30 3.92 20.53
N GLU A 111 -9.04 2.82 20.36
CA GLU A 111 -9.20 1.80 21.38
C GLU A 111 -8.38 0.54 21.07
N TYR A 112 -7.98 -0.17 22.13
CA TYR A 112 -7.34 -1.48 22.02
C TYR A 112 -8.35 -2.59 22.28
N GLY A 113 -8.28 -3.66 21.51
CA GLY A 113 -9.19 -4.79 21.67
C GLY A 113 -9.03 -5.83 20.58
N ASP A 114 -9.99 -6.75 20.50
CA ASP A 114 -10.04 -7.75 19.44
C ASP A 114 -10.51 -7.11 18.13
N LEU A 115 -9.61 -7.02 17.15
CA LEU A 115 -9.89 -6.38 15.86
C LEU A 115 -10.84 -7.19 14.97
N LEU A 116 -10.90 -8.52 15.12
CA LEU A 116 -11.87 -9.33 14.40
C LEU A 116 -13.29 -9.00 14.88
N ASN A 117 -13.48 -8.90 16.19
CA ASN A 117 -14.76 -8.50 16.77
C ASN A 117 -15.11 -7.03 16.47
N ALA A 118 -14.11 -6.16 16.36
CA ALA A 118 -14.29 -4.77 15.95
C ALA A 118 -14.56 -4.59 14.44
N GLY A 119 -14.50 -5.68 13.64
CA GLY A 119 -14.71 -5.65 12.19
C GLY A 119 -13.53 -5.06 11.40
N VAL A 120 -12.37 -4.87 12.03
CA VAL A 120 -11.14 -4.41 11.37
C VAL A 120 -10.38 -5.64 10.87
N ILE A 121 -10.72 -6.05 9.66
CA ILE A 121 -10.21 -7.28 9.03
C ILE A 121 -9.57 -6.98 7.69
N ASP A 122 -8.52 -7.73 7.37
CA ASP A 122 -7.87 -7.68 6.05
C ASP A 122 -7.93 -9.06 5.39
N PRO A 123 -8.11 -9.15 4.06
CA PRO A 123 -7.99 -10.41 3.35
C PRO A 123 -6.57 -10.97 3.45
N THR A 124 -6.41 -12.26 3.78
CA THR A 124 -5.09 -12.90 3.94
C THR A 124 -4.22 -12.73 2.69
N LYS A 125 -4.83 -12.90 1.52
CA LYS A 125 -4.17 -12.76 0.22
C LYS A 125 -3.55 -11.37 0.06
N VAL A 126 -4.25 -10.31 0.46
CA VAL A 126 -3.77 -8.94 0.30
C VAL A 126 -2.53 -8.71 1.16
N VAL A 127 -2.58 -9.11 2.44
CA VAL A 127 -1.45 -8.94 3.37
C VAL A 127 -0.22 -9.73 2.90
N ARG A 128 -0.41 -10.99 2.49
CA ARG A 128 0.66 -11.86 1.98
C ARG A 128 1.28 -11.29 0.71
N THR A 129 0.46 -10.95 -0.28
CA THR A 129 0.92 -10.44 -1.57
C THR A 129 1.60 -9.07 -1.43
N ALA A 130 1.11 -8.20 -0.55
CA ALA A 130 1.75 -6.93 -0.26
C ALA A 130 3.19 -7.13 0.26
N LEU A 131 3.39 -8.02 1.24
CA LEU A 131 4.71 -8.33 1.78
C LEU A 131 5.63 -8.93 0.70
N GLN A 132 5.14 -9.92 -0.05
CA GLN A 132 5.93 -10.57 -1.11
C GLN A 132 6.38 -9.60 -2.20
N ASN A 133 5.48 -8.73 -2.67
CA ASN A 133 5.79 -7.75 -3.70
C ASN A 133 6.77 -6.68 -3.18
N ALA A 134 6.56 -6.20 -1.95
CA ALA A 134 7.47 -5.25 -1.31
C ALA A 134 8.88 -5.83 -1.17
N SER A 135 9.01 -7.06 -0.67
CA SER A 135 10.28 -7.76 -0.58
C SER A 135 10.92 -7.99 -1.94
N SER A 136 10.14 -8.35 -2.97
CA SER A 136 10.65 -8.56 -4.32
C SER A 136 11.29 -7.30 -4.90
N VAL A 137 10.62 -6.15 -4.78
CA VAL A 137 11.14 -4.88 -5.29
C VAL A 137 12.33 -4.41 -4.47
N ALA A 138 12.27 -4.52 -3.14
CA ALA A 138 13.37 -4.14 -2.26
C ALA A 138 14.64 -4.94 -2.54
N SER A 139 14.53 -6.26 -2.70
CA SER A 139 15.68 -7.12 -3.04
C SER A 139 16.30 -6.73 -4.38
N LEU A 140 15.49 -6.48 -5.41
CA LEU A 140 15.98 -6.03 -6.71
C LEU A 140 16.79 -4.73 -6.57
N LEU A 141 16.23 -3.73 -5.88
CA LEU A 141 16.89 -2.44 -5.68
C LEU A 141 18.18 -2.55 -4.86
N LEU A 142 18.20 -3.34 -3.79
CA LEU A 142 19.40 -3.54 -2.96
C LEU A 142 20.55 -4.20 -3.72
N THR A 143 20.25 -5.04 -4.72
CA THR A 143 21.26 -5.70 -5.56
C THR A 143 21.61 -4.92 -6.83
N THR A 144 21.02 -3.74 -7.04
CA THR A 144 21.26 -2.94 -8.24
C THR A 144 22.51 -2.08 -8.06
N GLU A 145 23.59 -2.46 -8.74
CA GLU A 145 24.88 -1.73 -8.69
C GLU A 145 24.95 -0.55 -9.66
N ALA A 146 24.14 -0.55 -10.73
CA ALA A 146 24.16 0.49 -11.76
C ALA A 146 22.78 0.73 -12.37
N LEU A 147 22.52 1.98 -12.76
CA LEU A 147 21.30 2.40 -13.43
C LEU A 147 21.66 3.23 -14.67
N ILE A 148 21.13 2.83 -15.82
CA ILE A 148 21.26 3.57 -17.08
C ILE A 148 19.94 4.32 -17.31
N ALA A 149 20.01 5.64 -17.37
CA ALA A 149 18.85 6.50 -17.61
C ALA A 149 19.03 7.34 -18.87
N GLU A 150 17.92 7.68 -19.52
CA GLU A 150 17.92 8.67 -20.59
C GLU A 150 18.29 10.05 -20.06
N LYS A 151 19.04 10.81 -20.85
CA LYS A 151 19.37 12.20 -20.52
C LYS A 151 18.07 13.02 -20.43
N PRO A 152 17.85 13.79 -19.35
CA PRO A 152 16.68 14.67 -19.26
C PRO A 152 16.61 15.57 -20.49
N LYS A 153 15.46 15.55 -21.18
CA LYS A 153 15.21 16.48 -22.29
C LYS A 153 15.29 17.90 -21.74
N LYS A 154 16.08 18.77 -22.37
CA LYS A 154 16.01 20.20 -22.08
C LYS A 154 14.58 20.64 -22.43
N LYS A 155 13.86 21.20 -21.46
CA LYS A 155 12.65 21.96 -21.78
C LYS A 155 13.12 23.10 -22.68
N GLU A 156 12.62 23.15 -23.91
CA GLU A 156 12.77 24.35 -24.71
C GLU A 156 12.02 25.46 -23.96
N ASP A 157 12.74 26.52 -23.61
CA ASP A 157 12.13 27.72 -23.05
C ASP A 157 11.12 28.24 -24.08
N ALA A 158 9.84 28.02 -23.80
CA ALA A 158 8.72 28.66 -24.50
C ALA A 158 8.67 30.15 -24.13
N GLY A 159 9.71 30.90 -24.48
CA GLY A 159 9.96 32.23 -23.94
C GLY A 159 10.98 33.04 -24.74
N ALA A 160 10.83 33.12 -26.06
CA ALA A 160 11.30 34.26 -26.87
C ALA A 160 10.81 34.13 -28.33
N ALA A 161 9.54 34.43 -28.57
CA ALA A 161 9.07 34.79 -29.91
C ALA A 161 8.06 35.94 -29.80
N GLY A 162 8.50 37.01 -29.15
CA GLY A 162 7.92 38.34 -29.33
C GLY A 162 8.80 39.12 -30.30
N ALA A 163 8.32 39.33 -31.52
CA ALA A 163 8.70 40.32 -32.54
C ALA A 163 9.04 39.72 -33.91
N HIS A 164 8.48 40.38 -34.93
CA HIS A 164 8.52 40.11 -36.38
C HIS A 164 7.53 39.02 -36.83
N GLY A 165 6.51 39.28 -37.64
CA GLY A 165 6.25 40.38 -38.57
C GLY A 165 5.60 39.75 -39.80
N HIS A 166 4.40 40.21 -40.15
CA HIS A 166 3.73 40.13 -41.45
C HIS A 166 4.06 38.96 -42.41
N GLY A 167 3.02 38.19 -42.75
CA GLY A 167 2.80 37.83 -44.15
C GLY A 167 2.45 36.36 -44.44
N GLY A 168 1.22 36.15 -44.90
CA GLY A 168 1.01 35.46 -46.18
C GLY A 168 0.95 33.92 -46.18
N MET A 169 -0.29 33.43 -46.25
CA MET A 169 -0.79 32.46 -47.25
C MET A 169 -0.19 31.05 -47.37
N GLY A 170 -1.11 30.07 -47.28
CA GLY A 170 -1.08 28.78 -47.97
C GLY A 170 -0.21 27.70 -47.33
N ASP A 171 -0.45 26.41 -47.50
CA ASP A 171 -1.55 25.62 -48.05
C ASP A 171 -1.21 24.16 -47.66
N MET A 172 -2.24 23.34 -47.53
CA MET A 172 -2.30 21.88 -47.63
C MET A 172 -1.04 20.99 -47.58
N GLY A 173 -1.11 19.96 -46.73
CA GLY A 173 -0.85 18.55 -47.10
C GLY A 173 0.60 18.07 -47.07
N PHE A 174 0.93 17.10 -46.22
CA PHE A 174 1.01 15.66 -46.52
C PHE A 174 0.99 14.88 -45.19
#